data_AF-A0A946MLJ4-F1
#
_entry.id   AF-A0A946MLJ4-F1
#
_cell.length_a   1.000
_cell.length_b   1.000
_cell.length_c   1.000
_cell.angle_alpha   90.00
_cell.angle_beta   90.00
_cell.angle_gamma   90.00
#
_symmetry.space_group_name_H-M   'P 1'
#
loop_
_entity.id
_entity.type
_entity.pdbx_description
1 polymer ?
#
loop_
_entity_poly.entity_id
_entity_poly.type
_entity_poly.pdbx_seq_one_letter_code
_entity_poly.pdbx_strand_id
1 'polypeptide(L)'
;MNFIAGLTIAGLIVALTGCGASLPKELKNEAKALPNAIKAEQSQVDKHKDKYISLTKASEFRAVEAYALKENWTQKFQLAHNELKRAKELYDKDLKPLVSKNKPELVQEVKQQITRIKKILQDAEALARTPVSRFSKIREAIDNATSFHFRSKNDAEHIIRIVNEIKTGFMAKANIDFPDSSGKIKDRFAPLSKLERQTRDHLSIVAAQFARHSAGSTADYAAFTDSTQAIFSGLVQTKTIEAKIKGEIAQLYASYTKILKDMKEEYFVVIKRESWNENSDYYDPKFATFQRQVSLELYGVLTAENLDTIAEITAGFTGSRFSSKIGDLWKKLSIDPAEQWPGRGHNAASFSVEDSKETYFHKYMLEENGETRETDWEQVDASFYDANLAFLGMAILVKPYGVFEQDRLTQAAPPGMAYVGNSKYGEWKKDNTGNQFWSWYGKYAMFSMLFNMRPSYYSRNSWNNWNNGYRGSRPYFGKTQKGSQKYGTSGTVLKQSPKFQSSNFAKSGGLKSQASSVRGAGANLRGGGPKSKGK
;
A
#
# COMPACT_ATOMS: atom_id res chain seq x y z
N MET A 1 -4.50 33.47 16.66
CA MET A 1 -3.69 32.66 17.58
C MET A 1 -4.11 31.22 17.39
N ASN A 2 -3.35 30.49 16.57
CA ASN A 2 -3.65 29.14 16.10
C ASN A 2 -2.92 28.14 16.98
N PHE A 3 -3.67 27.30 17.71
CA PHE A 3 -3.13 26.06 18.29
C PHE A 3 -3.96 24.89 17.77
N ILE A 4 -3.56 24.35 16.62
CA ILE A 4 -3.88 22.99 16.21
C ILE A 4 -2.54 22.33 15.93
N ALA A 5 -1.98 21.69 16.95
CA ALA A 5 -0.85 20.80 16.81
C ALA A 5 -1.34 19.50 16.14
N GLY A 6 -0.67 19.11 15.07
CA GLY A 6 -0.93 17.88 14.34
C GLY A 6 -0.63 16.64 15.18
N LEU A 7 -1.48 15.63 15.03
CA LEU A 7 -1.27 14.29 15.54
C LEU A 7 -1.34 13.34 14.34
N THR A 8 -0.17 13.03 13.80
CA THR A 8 0.08 11.96 12.84
C THR A 8 -0.01 10.63 13.58
N ILE A 9 -0.95 9.78 13.18
CA ILE A 9 -1.07 8.41 13.70
C ILE A 9 -0.36 7.48 12.71
N ALA A 10 0.84 7.01 13.10
CA ALA A 10 1.46 5.82 12.54
C ALA A 10 0.99 4.62 13.39
N GLY A 11 0.23 3.71 12.77
CA GLY A 11 -0.28 2.51 13.43
C GLY A 11 0.74 1.38 13.39
N LEU A 12 1.26 0.98 14.55
CA LEU A 12 1.95 -0.28 14.78
C LEU A 12 0.92 -1.29 15.33
N ILE A 13 0.68 -2.38 14.60
CA ILE A 13 -0.16 -3.49 15.06
C ILE A 13 0.75 -4.49 15.77
N VAL A 14 0.59 -4.64 17.08
CA VAL A 14 1.09 -5.79 17.84
C VAL A 14 -0.13 -6.52 18.38
N ALA A 15 -0.36 -7.74 17.90
CA ALA A 15 -1.36 -8.65 18.44
C ALA A 15 -0.67 -9.55 19.47
N LEU A 16 -1.08 -9.45 20.73
CA LEU A 16 -0.79 -10.43 21.77
C LEU A 16 -2.11 -10.97 22.30
N THR A 17 -2.30 -12.27 22.18
CA THR A 17 -3.40 -13.04 22.78
C THR A 17 -3.01 -13.50 24.18
N GLY A 18 -3.93 -13.36 25.14
CA GLY A 18 -3.87 -14.04 26.44
C GLY A 18 -4.12 -13.15 27.66
N CYS A 19 -5.32 -13.28 28.25
CA CYS A 19 -5.77 -12.79 29.57
C CYS A 19 -6.05 -11.27 29.75
N GLY A 20 -7.34 -10.91 29.72
CA GLY A 20 -7.85 -9.66 30.30
C GLY A 20 -7.76 -8.40 29.44
N ALA A 21 -7.79 -8.52 28.11
CA ALA A 21 -7.67 -7.37 27.21
C ALA A 21 -8.85 -6.40 27.38
N SER A 22 -8.66 -5.35 28.17
CA SER A 22 -9.61 -4.25 28.31
C SER A 22 -9.56 -3.32 27.07
N LEU A 23 -10.48 -2.35 26.96
CA LEU A 23 -10.35 -1.31 25.94
C LEU A 23 -8.95 -0.64 26.01
N PRO A 24 -8.35 -0.21 24.90
CA PRO A 24 -7.10 0.55 24.92
C PRO A 24 -7.22 1.81 25.79
N LYS A 25 -6.15 2.14 26.53
CA LYS A 25 -6.14 3.27 27.49
C LYS A 25 -6.37 4.61 26.77
N GLU A 26 -5.79 4.75 25.59
CA GLU A 26 -5.87 5.92 24.72
C GLU A 26 -7.34 6.16 24.30
N LEU A 27 -8.03 5.09 23.89
CA LEU A 27 -9.42 5.14 23.47
C LEU A 27 -10.37 5.52 24.63
N LYS A 28 -10.09 5.00 25.83
CA LYS A 28 -10.80 5.39 27.07
C LYS A 28 -10.56 6.86 27.41
N ASN A 29 -9.34 7.36 27.29
CA ASN A 29 -9.00 8.75 27.55
C ASN A 29 -9.68 9.69 26.55
N GLU A 30 -9.68 9.32 25.27
CA GLU A 30 -10.35 10.07 24.22
C GLU A 30 -11.85 10.18 24.47
N ALA A 31 -12.52 9.09 24.84
CA ALA A 31 -13.93 9.11 25.23
C ALA A 31 -14.18 10.01 26.46
N LYS A 32 -13.34 9.91 27.50
CA LYS A 32 -13.47 10.72 28.72
C LYS A 32 -13.28 12.23 28.48
N ALA A 33 -12.56 12.62 27.43
CA ALA A 33 -12.35 14.02 27.08
C ALA A 33 -13.56 14.66 26.39
N LEU A 34 -14.46 13.87 25.78
CA LEU A 34 -15.56 14.39 24.96
C LEU A 34 -16.56 15.29 25.70
N PRO A 35 -16.98 15.03 26.95
CA PRO A 35 -17.87 15.95 27.68
C PRO A 35 -17.29 17.35 27.84
N ASN A 36 -15.98 17.43 28.14
CA ASN A 36 -15.28 18.70 28.24
C ASN A 36 -15.14 19.37 26.87
N ALA A 37 -14.90 18.59 25.80
CA ALA A 37 -14.88 19.11 24.44
C ALA A 37 -16.24 19.68 24.03
N ILE A 38 -17.35 18.99 24.32
CA ILE A 38 -18.72 19.47 24.06
C ILE A 38 -18.98 20.79 24.81
N LYS A 39 -18.61 20.87 26.09
CA LYS A 39 -18.77 22.09 26.89
C LYS A 39 -17.91 23.24 26.36
N ALA A 40 -16.67 22.95 25.96
CA ALA A 40 -15.79 23.94 25.36
C ALA A 40 -16.37 24.48 24.04
N GLU A 41 -16.88 23.59 23.18
CA GLU A 41 -17.48 23.95 21.91
C GLU A 41 -18.76 24.78 22.10
N GLN A 42 -19.59 24.44 23.09
CA GLN A 42 -20.75 25.25 23.48
C GLN A 42 -20.35 26.70 23.79
N SER A 43 -19.27 26.88 24.56
CA SER A 43 -18.74 28.23 24.84
C SER A 43 -18.18 28.93 23.58
N GLN A 44 -17.64 28.19 22.61
CA GLN A 44 -17.20 28.78 21.34
C GLN A 44 -18.38 29.23 20.48
N VAL A 45 -19.44 28.42 20.40
CA VAL A 45 -20.68 28.79 19.70
C VAL A 45 -21.28 30.08 20.30
N ASP A 46 -21.34 30.17 21.62
CA ASP A 46 -21.82 31.36 22.33
C ASP A 46 -20.95 32.60 22.01
N LYS A 47 -19.61 32.45 22.00
CA LYS A 47 -18.70 33.53 21.60
C LYS A 47 -18.90 34.00 20.16
N HIS A 48 -19.11 33.09 19.21
CA HIS A 48 -19.39 33.47 17.82
C HIS A 48 -20.72 34.20 17.70
N LYS A 49 -21.73 33.79 18.48
CA LYS A 49 -23.03 34.44 18.56
C LYS A 49 -22.92 35.86 19.12
N ASP A 50 -22.21 36.05 20.23
CA ASP A 50 -21.99 37.37 20.83
C ASP A 50 -21.21 38.31 19.91
N LYS A 51 -20.23 37.76 19.19
CA LYS A 51 -19.50 38.50 18.16
C LYS A 51 -20.44 38.92 17.02
N TYR A 52 -21.31 38.04 16.56
CA TYR A 52 -22.32 38.38 15.55
C TYR A 52 -23.30 39.46 16.03
N ILE A 53 -23.80 39.36 17.27
CA ILE A 53 -24.68 40.39 17.87
C ILE A 53 -23.97 41.75 17.94
N SER A 54 -22.67 41.76 18.26
CA SER A 54 -21.87 42.98 18.24
C SER A 54 -21.77 43.56 16.82
N LEU A 55 -21.55 42.71 15.81
CA LEU A 55 -21.53 43.13 14.40
C LEU A 55 -22.86 43.72 13.94
N THR A 56 -24.00 43.17 14.35
CA THR A 56 -25.33 43.69 13.95
C THR A 56 -25.59 45.13 14.40
N LYS A 57 -24.84 45.63 15.39
CA LYS A 57 -24.94 47.01 15.89
C LYS A 57 -24.02 47.98 15.15
N ALA A 58 -23.05 47.47 14.38
CA ALA A 58 -22.08 48.27 13.65
C ALA A 58 -22.72 48.88 12.39
N SER A 59 -22.29 50.08 12.00
CA SER A 59 -22.83 50.77 10.81
C SER A 59 -22.55 49.99 9.52
N GLU A 60 -21.43 49.25 9.46
CA GLU A 60 -21.07 48.47 8.28
C GLU A 60 -22.01 47.28 8.03
N PHE A 61 -22.78 46.84 9.05
CA PHE A 61 -23.72 45.73 8.92
C PHE A 61 -24.92 46.03 8.03
N ARG A 62 -25.31 47.30 7.90
CA ARG A 62 -26.43 47.73 7.06
C ARG A 62 -26.27 47.26 5.60
N ALA A 63 -25.04 47.23 5.09
CA ALA A 63 -24.75 46.81 3.72
C ALA A 63 -24.95 45.31 3.48
N VAL A 64 -25.04 44.50 4.55
CA VAL A 64 -25.14 43.03 4.44
C VAL A 64 -26.37 42.43 5.14
N GLU A 65 -27.19 43.26 5.78
CA GLU A 65 -28.37 42.86 6.54
C GLU A 65 -29.35 42.03 5.70
N ALA A 66 -29.59 42.42 4.44
CA ALA A 66 -30.47 41.69 3.53
C ALA A 66 -30.01 40.24 3.29
N TYR A 67 -28.69 40.00 3.25
CA TYR A 67 -28.14 38.65 3.11
C TYR A 67 -28.27 37.86 4.41
N ALA A 68 -28.05 38.51 5.56
CA ALA A 68 -28.21 37.86 6.86
C ALA A 68 -29.64 37.35 7.10
N LEU A 69 -30.63 38.12 6.64
CA LEU A 69 -32.04 37.72 6.64
C LEU A 69 -32.30 36.59 5.63
N LYS A 70 -31.90 36.77 4.36
CA LYS A 70 -32.12 35.79 3.29
C LYS A 70 -31.48 34.42 3.59
N GLU A 71 -30.30 34.42 4.20
CA GLU A 71 -29.52 33.21 4.52
C GLU A 71 -29.76 32.70 5.97
N ASN A 72 -30.66 33.33 6.73
CA ASN A 72 -31.03 32.96 8.11
C ASN A 72 -29.83 32.80 9.06
N TRP A 73 -28.94 33.79 9.11
CA TRP A 73 -27.69 33.70 9.89
C TRP A 73 -27.93 33.46 11.38
N THR A 74 -28.96 34.07 11.97
CA THR A 74 -29.33 33.85 13.39
C THR A 74 -29.69 32.39 13.66
N GLN A 75 -30.36 31.71 12.73
CA GLN A 75 -30.77 30.31 12.88
C GLN A 75 -29.57 29.37 12.94
N LYS A 76 -28.42 29.73 12.35
CA LYS A 76 -27.21 28.90 12.36
C LYS A 76 -26.69 28.62 13.77
N PHE A 77 -26.81 29.58 14.69
CA PHE A 77 -26.44 29.37 16.10
C PHE A 77 -27.37 28.39 16.81
N GLN A 78 -28.68 28.45 16.52
CA GLN A 78 -29.63 27.49 17.07
C GLN A 78 -29.34 26.07 16.54
N LEU A 79 -29.04 25.94 15.25
CA LEU A 79 -28.64 24.66 14.67
C LEU A 79 -27.34 24.13 15.28
N ALA A 80 -26.35 24.99 15.52
CA ALA A 80 -25.11 24.62 16.20
C ALA A 80 -25.38 24.08 17.62
N HIS A 81 -26.20 24.76 18.42
CA HIS A 81 -26.58 24.26 19.75
C HIS A 81 -27.34 22.93 19.69
N ASN A 82 -28.20 22.74 18.69
CA ASN A 82 -28.91 21.47 18.51
C ASN A 82 -27.94 20.32 18.19
N GLU A 83 -26.91 20.55 17.35
CA GLU A 83 -25.86 19.55 17.10
C GLU A 83 -25.06 19.26 18.38
N LEU A 84 -24.72 20.26 19.19
CA LEU A 84 -24.03 20.03 20.47
C LEU A 84 -24.89 19.26 21.49
N LYS A 85 -26.19 19.53 21.52
CA LYS A 85 -27.15 18.74 22.31
C LYS A 85 -27.17 17.30 21.82
N ARG A 86 -27.20 17.07 20.50
CA ARG A 86 -27.12 15.73 19.90
C ARG A 86 -25.82 15.01 20.24
N ALA A 87 -24.68 15.70 20.19
CA ALA A 87 -23.39 15.15 20.59
C ALA A 87 -23.39 14.70 22.06
N LYS A 88 -23.98 15.49 22.95
CA LYS A 88 -24.14 15.13 24.37
C LYS A 88 -25.04 13.91 24.54
N GLU A 89 -26.17 13.85 23.83
CA GLU A 89 -27.07 12.70 23.88
C GLU A 89 -26.41 11.41 23.38
N LEU A 90 -25.66 11.46 22.28
CA LEU A 90 -24.88 10.31 21.77
C LEU A 90 -23.79 9.89 22.76
N TYR A 91 -23.15 10.85 23.43
CA TYR A 91 -22.20 10.52 24.48
C TYR A 91 -22.87 9.78 25.64
N ASP A 92 -23.94 10.37 26.19
CA ASP A 92 -24.59 9.88 27.40
C ASP A 92 -25.30 8.53 27.19
N LYS A 93 -25.97 8.35 26.04
CA LYS A 93 -26.80 7.17 25.75
C LYS A 93 -26.04 6.04 25.05
N ASP A 94 -25.06 6.36 24.20
CA ASP A 94 -24.41 5.35 23.35
C ASP A 94 -22.97 5.10 23.81
N LEU A 95 -22.12 6.13 23.75
CA LEU A 95 -20.69 5.95 23.97
C LEU A 95 -20.33 5.61 25.43
N LYS A 96 -20.93 6.31 26.41
CA LYS A 96 -20.62 6.11 27.83
C LYS A 96 -20.94 4.68 28.29
N PRO A 97 -22.11 4.08 27.97
CA PRO A 97 -22.37 2.68 28.26
C PRO A 97 -21.38 1.72 27.58
N LEU A 98 -21.03 1.94 26.30
CA LEU A 98 -20.08 1.10 25.57
C LEU A 98 -18.69 1.07 26.22
N VAL A 99 -18.17 2.25 26.56
CA VAL A 99 -16.86 2.39 27.22
C VAL A 99 -16.86 1.77 28.62
N SER A 100 -17.98 1.86 29.34
CA SER A 100 -18.12 1.30 30.70
C SER A 100 -18.10 -0.24 30.71
N LYS A 101 -18.54 -0.91 29.63
CA LYS A 101 -18.44 -2.37 29.49
C LYS A 101 -16.98 -2.86 29.40
N ASN A 102 -16.07 -2.01 28.91
CA ASN A 102 -14.62 -2.24 28.90
C ASN A 102 -14.17 -3.55 28.22
N LYS A 103 -14.86 -3.97 27.15
CA LYS A 103 -14.59 -5.22 26.43
C LYS A 103 -13.78 -5.00 25.14
N PRO A 104 -12.86 -5.92 24.77
CA PRO A 104 -11.98 -5.75 23.60
C PRO A 104 -12.74 -5.83 22.27
N GLU A 105 -13.83 -6.59 22.19
CA GLU A 105 -14.65 -6.69 20.99
C GLU A 105 -15.37 -5.37 20.62
N LEU A 106 -15.50 -4.43 21.57
CA LEU A 106 -16.17 -3.15 21.37
C LEU A 106 -15.25 -2.05 20.80
N VAL A 107 -13.97 -2.34 20.57
CA VAL A 107 -12.98 -1.33 20.15
C VAL A 107 -13.41 -0.58 18.88
N GLN A 108 -13.91 -1.28 17.87
CA GLN A 108 -14.31 -0.64 16.61
C GLN A 108 -15.58 0.21 16.78
N GLU A 109 -16.54 -0.26 17.54
CA GLU A 109 -17.78 0.47 17.82
C GLU A 109 -17.51 1.75 18.61
N VAL A 110 -16.67 1.66 19.65
CA VAL A 110 -16.23 2.83 20.44
C VAL A 110 -15.50 3.85 19.56
N LYS A 111 -14.59 3.40 18.68
CA LYS A 111 -13.89 4.28 17.72
C LYS A 111 -14.88 5.00 16.80
N GLN A 112 -15.83 4.27 16.21
CA GLN A 112 -16.83 4.85 15.32
C GLN A 112 -17.69 5.91 16.02
N GLN A 113 -18.14 5.64 17.26
CA GLN A 113 -18.94 6.59 18.03
C GLN A 113 -18.15 7.85 18.41
N ILE A 114 -16.88 7.70 18.81
CA ILE A 114 -16.00 8.85 19.06
C ILE A 114 -15.85 9.70 17.78
N THR A 115 -15.56 9.07 16.64
CA THR A 115 -15.44 9.75 15.35
C THR A 115 -16.73 10.49 14.99
N ARG A 116 -17.89 9.87 15.20
CA ARG A 116 -19.21 10.47 14.97
C ARG A 116 -19.42 11.72 15.84
N ILE A 117 -19.17 11.63 17.15
CA ILE A 117 -19.32 12.77 18.06
C ILE A 117 -18.37 13.90 17.68
N LYS A 118 -17.10 13.58 17.37
CA LYS A 118 -16.12 14.59 16.91
C LYS A 118 -16.56 15.29 15.63
N LYS A 119 -17.15 14.54 14.68
CA LYS A 119 -17.70 15.13 13.45
C LYS A 119 -18.84 16.10 13.74
N ILE A 120 -19.72 15.75 14.67
CA ILE A 120 -20.82 16.63 15.12
C ILE A 120 -20.29 17.93 15.74
N LEU A 121 -19.25 17.84 16.57
CA LEU A 121 -18.59 19.04 17.13
C LEU A 121 -18.05 19.96 16.03
N GLN A 122 -17.40 19.38 15.01
CA GLN A 122 -16.90 20.14 13.86
C GLN A 122 -18.03 20.79 13.05
N ASP A 123 -19.15 20.10 12.88
CA ASP A 123 -20.31 20.61 12.14
C ASP A 123 -20.99 21.75 12.92
N ALA A 124 -21.10 21.63 14.25
CA ALA A 124 -21.60 22.71 15.11
C ALA A 124 -20.72 23.97 15.03
N GLU A 125 -19.40 23.82 15.09
CA GLU A 125 -18.47 24.95 14.96
C GLU A 125 -18.55 25.60 13.58
N ALA A 126 -18.67 24.80 12.51
CA ALA A 126 -18.84 25.31 11.16
C ALA A 126 -20.12 26.15 11.00
N LEU A 127 -21.23 25.69 11.60
CA LEU A 127 -22.50 26.44 11.64
C LEU A 127 -22.32 27.76 12.38
N ALA A 128 -21.72 27.75 13.58
CA ALA A 128 -21.56 28.95 14.41
C ALA A 128 -20.61 29.99 13.80
N ARG A 129 -19.57 29.55 13.09
CA ARG A 129 -18.64 30.46 12.37
C ARG A 129 -19.25 31.11 11.15
N THR A 130 -20.27 30.50 10.54
CA THR A 130 -20.81 30.90 9.23
C THR A 130 -21.22 32.38 9.20
N PRO A 131 -22.04 32.91 10.13
CA PRO A 131 -22.48 34.31 10.08
C PRO A 131 -21.33 35.33 10.10
N VAL A 132 -20.38 35.18 11.02
CA VAL A 132 -19.25 36.10 11.17
C VAL A 132 -18.32 36.01 9.95
N SER A 133 -18.03 34.79 9.47
CA SER A 133 -17.21 34.62 8.28
C SER A 133 -17.88 35.18 7.03
N ARG A 134 -19.18 34.97 6.89
CA ARG A 134 -19.97 35.45 5.75
C ARG A 134 -20.05 36.97 5.73
N PHE A 135 -20.29 37.60 6.87
CA PHE A 135 -20.17 39.05 7.05
C PHE A 135 -18.83 39.57 6.53
N SER A 136 -17.71 39.04 7.04
CA SER A 136 -16.38 39.51 6.68
C SER A 136 -16.10 39.36 5.19
N LYS A 137 -16.46 38.22 4.60
CA LYS A 137 -16.24 37.95 3.17
C LYS A 137 -17.05 38.87 2.26
N ILE A 138 -18.33 39.09 2.56
CA ILE A 138 -19.18 39.99 1.77
C ILE A 138 -18.69 41.43 1.90
N ARG A 139 -18.33 41.87 3.11
CA ARG A 139 -17.79 43.21 3.34
C ARG A 139 -16.49 43.44 2.58
N GLU A 140 -15.55 42.50 2.68
CA GLU A 140 -14.30 42.52 1.92
C GLU A 140 -14.57 42.62 0.41
N ALA A 141 -15.54 41.86 -0.11
CA ALA A 141 -15.91 41.91 -1.53
C ALA A 141 -16.57 43.24 -1.94
N ILE A 142 -17.32 43.89 -1.04
CA ILE A 142 -17.87 45.23 -1.28
C ILE A 142 -16.71 46.25 -1.35
N ASP A 143 -15.81 46.22 -0.38
CA ASP A 143 -14.67 47.14 -0.29
C ASP A 143 -13.68 46.99 -1.44
N ASN A 144 -13.57 45.78 -1.99
CA ASN A 144 -12.54 45.39 -2.96
C ASN A 144 -13.14 44.95 -4.31
N ALA A 145 -14.34 45.39 -4.65
CA ALA A 145 -15.07 44.91 -5.83
C ALA A 145 -14.25 44.99 -7.13
N THR A 146 -13.54 46.10 -7.36
CA THR A 146 -12.69 46.29 -8.55
C THR A 146 -11.53 45.30 -8.61
N SER A 147 -10.81 45.10 -7.50
CA SER A 147 -9.66 44.18 -7.48
C SER A 147 -10.12 42.72 -7.57
N PHE A 148 -11.26 42.38 -6.97
CA PHE A 148 -11.84 41.04 -7.05
C PHE A 148 -12.34 40.73 -8.46
N HIS A 149 -12.97 41.70 -9.14
CA HIS A 149 -13.37 41.56 -10.54
C HIS A 149 -12.14 41.34 -11.44
N PHE A 150 -11.11 42.17 -11.32
CA PHE A 150 -9.88 42.04 -12.12
C PHE A 150 -9.19 40.70 -11.89
N ARG A 151 -9.00 40.31 -10.61
CA ARG A 151 -8.41 39.01 -10.27
C ARG A 151 -9.24 37.85 -10.80
N SER A 152 -10.56 37.90 -10.67
CA SER A 152 -11.44 36.82 -11.16
C SER A 152 -11.34 36.65 -12.66
N LYS A 153 -11.25 37.74 -13.42
CA LYS A 153 -11.00 37.70 -14.86
C LYS A 153 -9.66 37.02 -15.17
N ASN A 154 -8.59 37.44 -14.53
CA ASN A 154 -7.25 36.86 -14.75
C ASN A 154 -7.18 35.38 -14.36
N ASP A 155 -7.72 35.01 -13.20
CA ASP A 155 -7.73 33.63 -12.72
C ASP A 155 -8.57 32.75 -13.65
N ALA A 156 -9.73 33.24 -14.12
CA ALA A 156 -10.56 32.53 -15.08
C ALA A 156 -9.86 32.33 -16.44
N GLU A 157 -9.23 33.37 -16.99
CA GLU A 157 -8.44 33.29 -18.21
C GLU A 157 -7.31 32.26 -18.08
N HIS A 158 -6.65 32.22 -16.93
CA HIS A 158 -5.59 31.24 -16.66
C HIS A 158 -6.12 29.81 -16.59
N ILE A 159 -7.25 29.58 -15.89
CA ILE A 159 -7.92 28.27 -15.85
C ILE A 159 -8.23 27.80 -17.28
N ILE A 160 -8.88 28.65 -18.07
CA ILE A 160 -9.27 28.35 -19.46
C ILE A 160 -8.04 28.02 -20.32
N ARG A 161 -6.96 28.78 -20.16
CA ARG A 161 -5.70 28.53 -20.88
C ARG A 161 -5.13 27.15 -20.55
N ILE A 162 -5.01 26.81 -19.27
CA ILE A 162 -4.53 25.48 -18.82
C ILE A 162 -5.39 24.36 -19.41
N VAL A 163 -6.71 24.51 -19.34
CA VAL A 163 -7.65 23.51 -19.88
C VAL A 163 -7.43 23.33 -21.38
N ASN A 164 -7.29 24.42 -22.13
CA ASN A 164 -7.04 24.39 -23.57
C ASN A 164 -5.70 23.76 -23.92
N GLU A 165 -4.61 24.13 -23.24
CA GLU A 165 -3.27 23.57 -23.46
C GLU A 165 -3.23 22.05 -23.23
N ILE A 166 -3.91 21.56 -22.19
CA ILE A 166 -4.01 20.12 -21.94
C ILE A 166 -4.85 19.45 -23.03
N LYS A 167 -5.99 20.05 -23.41
CA LYS A 167 -6.91 19.49 -24.40
C LYS A 167 -6.28 19.37 -25.79
N THR A 168 -5.63 20.43 -26.27
CA THR A 168 -5.06 20.50 -27.62
C THR A 168 -3.64 19.93 -27.70
N GLY A 169 -2.92 19.88 -26.58
CA GLY A 169 -1.59 19.29 -26.47
C GLY A 169 -1.61 17.85 -25.98
N PHE A 170 -1.46 17.68 -24.67
CA PHE A 170 -1.24 16.36 -24.02
C PHE A 170 -2.33 15.35 -24.33
N MET A 171 -3.60 15.75 -24.20
CA MET A 171 -4.74 14.87 -24.43
C MET A 171 -4.87 14.48 -25.90
N ALA A 172 -4.77 15.44 -26.82
CA ALA A 172 -4.84 15.18 -28.25
C ALA A 172 -3.74 14.21 -28.69
N LYS A 173 -2.49 14.44 -28.25
CA LYS A 173 -1.37 13.55 -28.52
C LYS A 173 -1.59 12.15 -27.95
N ALA A 174 -2.02 12.04 -26.68
CA ALA A 174 -2.27 10.74 -26.05
C ALA A 174 -3.38 9.95 -26.74
N ASN A 175 -4.44 10.60 -27.22
CA ASN A 175 -5.51 9.94 -27.97
C ASN A 175 -5.03 9.41 -29.34
N ILE A 176 -4.13 10.14 -30.01
CA ILE A 176 -3.50 9.69 -31.27
C ILE A 176 -2.58 8.50 -31.00
N ASP A 177 -1.73 8.59 -29.97
CA ASP A 177 -0.74 7.56 -29.65
C ASP A 177 -1.35 6.28 -29.05
N PHE A 178 -2.49 6.42 -28.36
CA PHE A 178 -3.15 5.36 -27.58
C PHE A 178 -4.67 5.36 -27.77
N PRO A 179 -5.17 5.06 -28.99
CA PRO A 179 -6.59 5.10 -29.29
C PRO A 179 -7.44 4.20 -28.38
N ASP A 180 -6.94 3.02 -28.01
CA ASP A 180 -7.62 2.07 -27.11
C ASP A 180 -7.86 2.62 -25.71
N SER A 181 -7.09 3.64 -25.30
CA SER A 181 -7.21 4.29 -23.99
C SER A 181 -7.98 5.61 -24.02
N SER A 182 -8.55 6.01 -25.17
CA SER A 182 -9.24 7.29 -25.35
C SER A 182 -10.36 7.53 -24.34
N GLY A 183 -11.14 6.48 -24.01
CA GLY A 183 -12.18 6.58 -22.98
C GLY A 183 -11.61 6.95 -21.61
N LYS A 184 -10.57 6.23 -21.18
CA LYS A 184 -9.89 6.47 -19.90
C LYS A 184 -9.18 7.82 -19.85
N ILE A 185 -8.59 8.27 -20.96
CA ILE A 185 -7.99 9.61 -21.11
C ILE A 185 -9.06 10.68 -20.92
N LYS A 186 -10.24 10.52 -21.57
CA LYS A 186 -11.37 11.43 -21.43
C LYS A 186 -11.89 11.51 -19.99
N ASP A 187 -12.02 10.38 -19.31
CA ASP A 187 -12.50 10.33 -17.92
C ASP A 187 -11.59 11.11 -16.97
N ARG A 188 -10.27 11.06 -17.19
CA ARG A 188 -9.27 11.82 -16.41
C ARG A 188 -9.35 13.32 -16.64
N PHE A 189 -9.72 13.73 -17.85
CA PHE A 189 -9.88 15.14 -18.21
C PHE A 189 -11.24 15.72 -17.81
N ALA A 190 -12.25 14.89 -17.58
CA ALA A 190 -13.61 15.32 -17.26
C ALA A 190 -13.72 16.28 -16.05
N PRO A 191 -13.00 16.10 -14.93
CA PRO A 191 -12.99 17.05 -13.83
C PRO A 191 -12.54 18.45 -14.25
N LEU A 192 -11.51 18.53 -15.10
CA LEU A 192 -10.98 19.81 -15.57
C LEU A 192 -11.94 20.51 -16.53
N SER A 193 -12.60 19.75 -17.42
CA SER A 193 -13.67 20.27 -18.28
C SER A 193 -14.88 20.79 -17.47
N LYS A 194 -15.23 20.13 -16.36
CA LYS A 194 -16.30 20.59 -15.47
C LYS A 194 -15.91 21.92 -14.82
N LEU A 195 -14.68 22.01 -14.32
CA LEU A 195 -14.16 23.21 -13.66
C LEU A 195 -14.09 24.40 -14.61
N GLU A 196 -13.71 24.18 -15.88
CA GLU A 196 -13.75 25.21 -16.92
C GLU A 196 -15.17 25.80 -17.09
N ARG A 197 -16.19 24.94 -17.23
CA ARG A 197 -17.58 25.39 -17.38
C ARG A 197 -18.04 26.19 -16.17
N GLN A 198 -17.82 25.66 -14.96
CA GLN A 198 -18.19 26.36 -13.73
C GLN A 198 -17.47 27.71 -13.60
N THR A 199 -16.21 27.78 -14.02
CA THR A 199 -15.43 29.04 -14.03
C THR A 199 -16.07 30.07 -14.95
N ARG A 200 -16.56 29.67 -16.13
CA ARG A 200 -17.26 30.56 -17.06
C ARG A 200 -18.57 31.07 -16.48
N ASP A 201 -19.35 30.19 -15.86
CA ASP A 201 -20.60 30.55 -15.21
C ASP A 201 -20.36 31.57 -14.08
N HIS A 202 -19.38 31.30 -13.22
CA HIS A 202 -18.99 32.22 -12.15
C HIS A 202 -18.45 33.55 -12.68
N LEU A 203 -17.65 33.54 -13.75
CA LEU A 203 -17.12 34.76 -14.34
C LEU A 203 -18.26 35.65 -14.89
N SER A 204 -19.30 35.03 -15.48
CA SER A 204 -20.50 35.76 -15.92
C SER A 204 -21.22 36.43 -14.74
N ILE A 205 -21.38 35.73 -13.61
CA ILE A 205 -21.96 36.30 -12.39
C ILE A 205 -21.10 37.46 -11.87
N VAL A 206 -19.78 37.27 -11.79
CA VAL A 206 -18.84 38.31 -11.34
C VAL A 206 -18.94 39.56 -12.22
N ALA A 207 -18.93 39.41 -13.54
CA ALA A 207 -19.06 40.52 -14.48
C ALA A 207 -20.41 41.25 -14.35
N ALA A 208 -21.51 40.51 -14.23
CA ALA A 208 -22.85 41.09 -14.10
C ALA A 208 -23.02 41.87 -12.79
N GLN A 209 -22.56 41.33 -11.66
CA GLN A 209 -22.67 42.03 -10.38
C GLN A 209 -21.67 43.20 -10.27
N PHE A 210 -20.49 43.11 -10.88
CA PHE A 210 -19.56 44.22 -10.96
C PHE A 210 -20.12 45.38 -11.80
N ALA A 211 -20.74 45.10 -12.94
CA ALA A 211 -21.39 46.13 -13.75
C ALA A 211 -22.48 46.89 -12.96
N ARG A 212 -23.27 46.17 -12.14
CA ARG A 212 -24.25 46.79 -11.25
C ARG A 212 -23.61 47.70 -10.21
N HIS A 213 -22.53 47.22 -9.58
CA HIS A 213 -21.74 48.02 -8.63
C HIS A 213 -21.20 49.30 -9.28
N SER A 214 -20.58 49.21 -10.45
CA SER A 214 -20.02 50.37 -11.17
C SER A 214 -21.08 51.37 -11.62
N ALA A 215 -22.30 50.92 -11.90
CA ALA A 215 -23.44 51.78 -12.24
C ALA A 215 -24.11 52.44 -11.02
N GLY A 216 -23.63 52.20 -9.79
CA GLY A 216 -24.27 52.67 -8.56
C GLY A 216 -25.62 51.99 -8.27
N SER A 217 -25.91 50.88 -8.95
CA SER A 217 -27.13 50.09 -8.77
C SER A 217 -26.92 48.95 -7.76
N THR A 218 -28.01 48.34 -7.30
CA THR A 218 -27.95 47.27 -6.28
C THR A 218 -27.33 45.98 -6.85
N ALA A 219 -26.08 45.71 -6.49
CA ALA A 219 -25.39 44.44 -6.78
C ALA A 219 -25.69 43.37 -5.72
N ASP A 220 -25.80 42.10 -6.16
CA ASP A 220 -25.85 40.94 -5.26
C ASP A 220 -24.42 40.54 -4.86
N TYR A 221 -23.96 41.09 -3.74
CA TYR A 221 -22.63 40.84 -3.22
C TYR A 221 -22.44 39.45 -2.62
N ALA A 222 -23.52 38.75 -2.24
CA ALA A 222 -23.42 37.35 -1.85
C ALA A 222 -23.04 36.50 -3.08
N ALA A 223 -23.75 36.65 -4.20
CA ALA A 223 -23.46 35.96 -5.45
C ALA A 223 -22.09 36.33 -6.04
N PHE A 224 -21.71 37.61 -5.95
CA PHE A 224 -20.38 38.08 -6.33
C PHE A 224 -19.28 37.43 -5.47
N THR A 225 -19.44 37.43 -4.14
CA THR A 225 -18.49 36.81 -3.20
C THR A 225 -18.33 35.31 -3.46
N ASP A 226 -19.43 34.59 -3.66
CA ASP A 226 -19.37 33.14 -3.93
C ASP A 226 -18.66 32.84 -5.25
N SER A 227 -18.96 33.61 -6.29
CA SER A 227 -18.39 33.38 -7.62
C SER A 227 -16.92 33.76 -7.69
N THR A 228 -16.49 34.86 -7.07
CA THR A 228 -15.07 35.21 -6.96
C THR A 228 -14.28 34.15 -6.19
N GLN A 229 -14.81 33.66 -5.05
CA GLN A 229 -14.18 32.59 -4.28
C GLN A 229 -14.11 31.26 -5.04
N ALA A 230 -15.17 30.93 -5.79
CA ALA A 230 -15.18 29.74 -6.64
C ALA A 230 -14.10 29.80 -7.73
N ILE A 231 -13.88 30.97 -8.36
CA ILE A 231 -12.81 31.14 -9.35
C ILE A 231 -11.43 31.06 -8.71
N PHE A 232 -11.20 31.77 -7.60
CA PHE A 232 -9.90 31.77 -6.92
C PHE A 232 -9.49 30.37 -6.46
N SER A 233 -10.42 29.63 -5.85
CA SER A 233 -10.19 28.23 -5.46
C SER A 233 -10.12 27.31 -6.68
N GLY A 234 -10.87 27.61 -7.74
CA GLY A 234 -10.83 26.91 -9.01
C GLY A 234 -9.46 26.93 -9.67
N LEU A 235 -8.70 28.03 -9.59
CA LEU A 235 -7.34 28.08 -10.13
C LEU A 235 -6.39 27.14 -9.37
N VAL A 236 -6.50 27.10 -8.04
CA VAL A 236 -5.69 26.18 -7.20
C VAL A 236 -6.02 24.72 -7.52
N GLN A 237 -7.31 24.40 -7.65
CA GLN A 237 -7.76 23.07 -8.03
C GLN A 237 -7.31 22.70 -9.45
N THR A 238 -7.38 23.66 -10.40
CA THR A 238 -6.94 23.47 -11.79
C THR A 238 -5.48 23.05 -11.86
N LYS A 239 -4.58 23.75 -11.16
CA LYS A 239 -3.14 23.41 -11.14
C LYS A 239 -2.88 22.02 -10.53
N THR A 240 -3.63 21.66 -9.50
CA THR A 240 -3.53 20.34 -8.87
C THR A 240 -3.97 19.23 -9.83
N ILE A 241 -5.10 19.43 -10.50
CA ILE A 241 -5.65 18.49 -11.48
C ILE A 241 -4.73 18.41 -12.71
N GLU A 242 -4.19 19.53 -13.19
CA GLU A 242 -3.22 19.58 -14.29
C GLU A 242 -2.00 18.70 -14.00
N ALA A 243 -1.36 18.88 -12.83
CA ALA A 243 -0.19 18.09 -12.45
C ALA A 243 -0.52 16.60 -12.40
N LYS A 244 -1.68 16.24 -11.86
CA LYS A 244 -2.17 14.87 -11.82
C LYS A 244 -2.39 14.31 -13.22
N ILE A 245 -3.10 15.01 -14.10
CA ILE A 245 -3.36 14.57 -15.47
C ILE A 245 -2.04 14.39 -16.23
N LYS A 246 -1.10 15.35 -16.15
CA LYS A 246 0.22 15.23 -16.78
C LYS A 246 0.96 13.97 -16.32
N GLY A 247 0.96 13.71 -15.01
CA GLY A 247 1.56 12.50 -14.44
C GLY A 247 0.87 11.21 -14.90
N GLU A 248 -0.46 11.16 -14.88
CA GLU A 248 -1.23 9.99 -15.32
C GLU A 248 -1.06 9.70 -16.81
N ILE A 249 -1.08 10.73 -17.66
CA ILE A 249 -0.87 10.59 -19.11
C ILE A 249 0.55 10.14 -19.42
N ALA A 250 1.56 10.62 -18.69
CA ALA A 250 2.94 10.16 -18.84
C ALA A 250 3.08 8.64 -18.61
N GLN A 251 2.23 8.03 -17.78
CA GLN A 251 2.26 6.59 -17.54
C GLN A 251 2.01 5.76 -18.80
N LEU A 252 1.26 6.29 -19.76
CA LEU A 252 0.95 5.61 -21.03
C LEU A 252 2.20 5.45 -21.90
N TYR A 253 3.17 6.32 -21.74
CA TYR A 253 4.43 6.35 -22.48
C TYR A 253 5.57 5.60 -21.80
N ALA A 254 5.28 4.88 -20.72
CA ALA A 254 6.24 4.03 -20.03
C ALA A 254 5.73 2.59 -20.05
N SER A 255 6.63 1.65 -20.34
CA SER A 255 6.33 0.23 -20.20
C SER A 255 7.36 -0.49 -19.37
N TYR A 256 6.91 -1.47 -18.60
CA TYR A 256 7.80 -2.30 -17.82
C TYR A 256 7.25 -3.72 -17.61
N THR A 257 8.15 -4.66 -17.35
CA THR A 257 7.85 -6.02 -16.92
C THR A 257 8.81 -6.49 -15.85
N LYS A 258 8.28 -7.18 -14.82
CA LYS A 258 9.06 -7.94 -13.82
C LYS A 258 8.90 -9.43 -14.09
N ILE A 259 9.98 -10.08 -14.53
CA ILE A 259 10.04 -11.52 -14.80
C ILE A 259 10.70 -12.21 -13.62
N LEU A 260 10.05 -13.24 -13.07
CA LEU A 260 10.65 -14.06 -12.02
C LEU A 260 11.72 -14.97 -12.62
N LYS A 261 12.99 -14.65 -12.36
CA LYS A 261 14.13 -15.30 -12.98
C LYS A 261 14.67 -16.46 -12.14
N ASP A 262 14.76 -16.28 -10.83
CA ASP A 262 15.27 -17.30 -9.90
C ASP A 262 14.60 -17.12 -8.53
N MET A 263 14.64 -18.17 -7.74
CA MET A 263 14.11 -18.25 -6.38
C MET A 263 15.09 -19.03 -5.52
N LYS A 264 15.23 -18.64 -4.26
CA LYS A 264 15.95 -19.47 -3.29
C LYS A 264 15.37 -19.32 -1.89
N GLU A 265 15.57 -20.37 -1.12
CA GLU A 265 15.32 -20.44 0.31
C GLU A 265 16.67 -20.59 1.01
N GLU A 266 16.84 -19.87 2.10
CA GLU A 266 17.98 -20.03 2.99
C GLU A 266 17.47 -20.35 4.39
N TYR A 267 18.14 -21.33 5.02
CA TYR A 267 17.74 -21.87 6.30
C TYR A 267 18.84 -21.57 7.31
N PHE A 268 18.47 -20.97 8.44
CA PHE A 268 19.37 -20.62 9.52
C PHE A 268 18.91 -21.30 10.80
N VAL A 269 19.86 -21.81 11.57
CA VAL A 269 19.63 -22.37 12.91
C VAL A 269 20.57 -21.72 13.90
N VAL A 270 20.12 -21.59 15.14
CA VAL A 270 20.93 -21.23 16.29
C VAL A 270 21.03 -22.47 17.17
N ILE A 271 22.22 -23.05 17.24
CA ILE A 271 22.49 -24.19 18.13
C ILE A 271 22.96 -23.65 19.47
N LYS A 272 22.25 -23.99 20.53
CA LYS A 272 22.64 -23.68 21.90
C LYS A 272 23.33 -24.87 22.53
N ARG A 273 24.52 -24.64 23.09
CA ARG A 273 25.17 -25.55 24.01
C ARG A 273 24.94 -25.07 25.43
N GLU A 274 24.43 -25.96 26.27
CA GLU A 274 24.47 -25.83 27.73
C GLU A 274 25.54 -26.79 28.23
N SER A 275 26.47 -26.31 29.06
CA SER A 275 27.58 -27.11 29.61
C SER A 275 27.64 -26.98 31.13
N TRP A 276 27.99 -28.07 31.82
CA TRP A 276 28.03 -28.13 33.28
C TRP A 276 29.12 -29.10 33.76
N ASN A 277 29.30 -29.16 35.09
CA ASN A 277 30.14 -30.15 35.76
C ASN A 277 29.24 -31.26 36.32
N GLU A 278 29.25 -32.44 35.71
CA GLU A 278 28.50 -33.62 36.16
C GLU A 278 28.90 -34.07 37.58
N ASN A 279 30.13 -33.77 38.00
CA ASN A 279 30.66 -34.20 39.29
C ASN A 279 30.44 -33.16 40.41
N SER A 280 29.74 -32.06 40.13
CA SER A 280 29.48 -31.00 41.10
C SER A 280 28.04 -31.04 41.60
N ASP A 281 27.85 -30.89 42.91
CA ASP A 281 26.53 -30.77 43.52
C ASP A 281 25.84 -29.40 43.23
N TYR A 282 26.56 -28.46 42.60
CA TYR A 282 26.06 -27.13 42.27
C TYR A 282 25.78 -26.98 40.76
N TYR A 283 24.55 -26.61 40.42
CA TYR A 283 24.15 -26.34 39.03
C TYR A 283 24.60 -24.93 38.60
N ASP A 284 25.74 -24.86 37.90
CA ASP A 284 26.28 -23.64 37.28
C ASP A 284 26.44 -23.82 35.75
N PRO A 285 25.34 -23.82 34.97
CA PRO A 285 25.43 -24.01 33.53
C PRO A 285 26.08 -22.82 32.82
N LYS A 286 26.92 -23.11 31.82
CA LYS A 286 27.44 -22.10 30.88
C LYS A 286 26.89 -22.35 29.49
N PHE A 287 26.49 -21.26 28.83
CA PHE A 287 25.85 -21.30 27.53
C PHE A 287 26.77 -20.78 26.43
N ALA A 288 26.68 -21.40 25.26
CA ALA A 288 27.25 -20.89 24.01
C ALA A 288 26.24 -21.07 22.88
N THR A 289 26.25 -20.17 21.90
CA THR A 289 25.31 -20.20 20.77
C THR A 289 26.04 -20.13 19.44
N PHE A 290 25.65 -20.97 18.49
CA PHE A 290 26.28 -21.08 17.19
C PHE A 290 25.25 -20.90 16.08
N GLN A 291 25.29 -19.76 15.40
CA GLN A 291 24.45 -19.53 14.23
C GLN A 291 25.07 -20.20 13.00
N ARG A 292 24.27 -20.96 12.24
CA ARG A 292 24.70 -21.64 11.02
C ARG A 292 23.64 -21.55 9.94
N GLN A 293 24.08 -21.26 8.71
CA GLN A 293 23.27 -21.51 7.51
C GLN A 293 23.38 -23.00 7.18
N VAL A 294 22.25 -23.66 6.97
CA VAL A 294 22.16 -25.11 6.79
C VAL A 294 21.40 -25.46 5.52
N SER A 295 21.58 -26.69 5.03
CA SER A 295 20.78 -27.21 3.91
C SER A 295 19.34 -27.52 4.36
N LEU A 296 18.39 -27.56 3.44
CA LEU A 296 16.99 -27.96 3.71
C LEU A 296 16.90 -29.32 4.42
N GLU A 297 17.71 -30.29 3.98
CA GLU A 297 17.78 -31.62 4.58
C GLU A 297 18.16 -31.54 6.07
N LEU A 298 19.24 -30.82 6.39
CA LEU A 298 19.69 -30.65 7.77
C LEU A 298 18.70 -29.82 8.59
N TYR A 299 18.14 -28.77 8.00
CA TYR A 299 17.11 -27.95 8.62
C TYR A 299 15.89 -28.79 9.04
N GLY A 300 15.41 -29.67 8.17
CA GLY A 300 14.27 -30.53 8.48
C GLY A 300 14.54 -31.58 9.55
N VAL A 301 15.77 -32.09 9.64
CA VAL A 301 16.17 -32.95 10.76
C VAL A 301 16.20 -32.15 12.07
N LEU A 302 16.81 -30.96 12.04
CA LEU A 302 16.99 -30.11 13.23
C LEU A 302 15.69 -29.53 13.78
N THR A 303 14.68 -29.33 12.94
CA THR A 303 13.39 -28.75 13.33
C THR A 303 12.31 -29.81 13.58
N ALA A 304 12.64 -31.10 13.54
CA ALA A 304 11.69 -32.18 13.78
C ALA A 304 11.15 -32.15 15.23
N GLU A 305 9.83 -32.35 15.40
CA GLU A 305 9.12 -32.19 16.68
C GLU A 305 9.64 -33.06 17.84
N ASN A 306 10.37 -34.15 17.55
CA ASN A 306 10.83 -35.13 18.54
C ASN A 306 12.33 -35.01 18.87
N LEU A 307 12.98 -33.91 18.52
CA LEU A 307 14.44 -33.76 18.67
C LEU A 307 14.80 -32.68 19.71
N ASP A 308 14.61 -32.99 21.00
CA ASP A 308 14.93 -32.07 22.11
C ASP A 308 16.45 -31.82 22.29
N THR A 309 17.27 -32.80 21.93
CA THR A 309 18.74 -32.71 22.00
C THR A 309 19.33 -33.26 20.71
N ILE A 310 20.23 -32.52 20.08
CA ILE A 310 20.85 -32.90 18.80
C ILE A 310 22.22 -33.55 18.98
N ALA A 311 22.90 -33.25 20.09
CA ALA A 311 24.16 -33.88 20.49
C ALA A 311 24.43 -33.66 21.99
N GLU A 312 25.30 -34.49 22.56
CA GLU A 312 25.67 -34.45 23.97
C GLU A 312 27.17 -34.72 24.13
N ILE A 313 27.76 -34.12 25.17
CA ILE A 313 29.05 -34.51 25.73
C ILE A 313 28.74 -35.11 27.09
N THR A 314 29.06 -36.39 27.26
CA THR A 314 28.81 -37.14 28.51
C THR A 314 30.12 -37.31 29.26
N ALA A 315 30.09 -37.10 30.58
CA ALA A 315 31.24 -37.35 31.44
C ALA A 315 31.48 -38.86 31.57
N GLY A 316 32.75 -39.28 31.52
CA GLY A 316 33.13 -40.69 31.60
C GLY A 316 34.42 -40.90 32.39
N PHE A 317 34.64 -42.13 32.84
CA PHE A 317 35.79 -42.52 33.69
C PHE A 317 37.16 -42.22 33.06
N THR A 318 37.26 -42.28 31.72
CA THR A 318 38.49 -42.00 30.97
C THR A 318 38.47 -40.65 30.24
N GLY A 319 37.50 -39.79 30.53
CA GLY A 319 37.29 -38.50 29.87
C GLY A 319 35.89 -38.35 29.25
N SER A 320 35.57 -37.14 28.80
CA SER A 320 34.26 -36.83 28.20
C SER A 320 34.12 -37.39 26.79
N ARG A 321 32.91 -37.87 26.44
CA ARG A 321 32.60 -38.44 25.12
C ARG A 321 31.49 -37.67 24.43
N PHE A 322 31.77 -37.26 23.19
CA PHE A 322 30.77 -36.66 22.30
C PHE A 322 29.89 -37.74 21.63
N SER A 323 28.58 -37.50 21.59
CA SER A 323 27.59 -38.31 20.90
C SER A 323 26.63 -37.41 20.13
N SER A 324 26.35 -37.72 18.87
CA SER A 324 25.38 -36.98 18.06
C SER A 324 24.12 -37.80 17.79
N LYS A 325 22.96 -37.22 18.10
CA LYS A 325 21.64 -37.79 17.81
C LYS A 325 21.22 -37.57 16.35
N ILE A 326 21.92 -36.68 15.63
CA ILE A 326 21.76 -36.46 14.19
C ILE A 326 22.85 -37.16 13.35
N GLY A 327 23.67 -38.01 13.97
CA GLY A 327 24.70 -38.81 13.30
C GLY A 327 25.70 -37.95 12.52
N ASP A 328 26.05 -38.38 11.31
CA ASP A 328 27.01 -37.68 10.45
C ASP A 328 26.56 -36.28 10.01
N LEU A 329 25.27 -35.96 10.11
CA LEU A 329 24.76 -34.62 9.79
C LEU A 329 25.32 -33.55 10.74
N TRP A 330 25.79 -33.91 11.94
CA TRP A 330 26.50 -32.97 12.83
C TRP A 330 27.70 -32.32 12.16
N LYS A 331 28.45 -33.07 11.34
CA LYS A 331 29.64 -32.54 10.64
C LYS A 331 29.27 -31.39 9.69
N LYS A 332 28.04 -31.38 9.14
CA LYS A 332 27.53 -30.32 8.26
C LYS A 332 27.24 -29.00 9.01
N LEU A 333 27.13 -29.02 10.35
CA LEU A 333 27.02 -27.80 11.15
C LEU A 333 28.35 -27.04 11.27
N SER A 334 29.48 -27.70 11.07
CA SER A 334 30.81 -27.11 11.28
C SER A 334 30.91 -26.42 12.64
N ILE A 335 30.46 -27.12 13.69
CA ILE A 335 30.59 -26.72 15.09
C ILE A 335 31.59 -27.67 15.73
N ASP A 336 32.67 -27.11 16.28
CA ASP A 336 33.53 -27.85 17.20
C ASP A 336 32.82 -27.93 18.56
N PRO A 337 32.49 -29.13 19.07
CA PRO A 337 31.78 -29.28 20.35
C PRO A 337 32.51 -28.61 21.54
N ALA A 338 33.83 -28.45 21.46
CA ALA A 338 34.65 -27.81 22.48
C ALA A 338 34.89 -26.30 22.23
N GLU A 339 34.34 -25.73 21.16
CA GLU A 339 34.47 -24.30 20.86
C GLU A 339 33.92 -23.46 22.04
N GLN A 340 34.67 -22.45 22.48
CA GLN A 340 34.29 -21.61 23.64
C GLN A 340 34.02 -22.41 24.94
N TRP A 341 34.75 -23.52 25.18
CA TRP A 341 34.57 -24.29 26.42
C TRP A 341 34.88 -23.43 27.66
N PRO A 342 34.01 -23.40 28.68
CA PRO A 342 34.13 -22.46 29.82
C PRO A 342 35.33 -22.73 30.74
N GLY A 343 36.05 -23.84 30.57
CA GLY A 343 37.26 -24.18 31.31
C GLY A 343 37.26 -25.62 31.81
N ARG A 344 38.33 -26.01 32.52
CA ARG A 344 38.55 -27.40 32.99
C ARG A 344 37.51 -27.89 34.01
N GLY A 345 36.68 -27.01 34.55
CA GLY A 345 35.62 -27.35 35.51
C GLY A 345 34.38 -27.97 34.88
N HIS A 346 34.18 -27.88 33.57
CA HIS A 346 33.01 -28.45 32.89
C HIS A 346 33.42 -29.72 32.13
N ASN A 347 32.59 -30.77 32.22
CA ASN A 347 32.86 -32.08 31.62
C ASN A 347 31.64 -32.70 30.91
N ALA A 348 30.46 -32.06 30.97
CA ALA A 348 29.25 -32.47 30.28
C ALA A 348 28.59 -31.30 29.53
N ALA A 349 27.87 -31.60 28.45
CA ALA A 349 27.10 -30.61 27.70
C ALA A 349 25.95 -31.23 26.91
N SER A 350 24.91 -30.45 26.65
CA SER A 350 23.82 -30.76 25.72
C SER A 350 23.69 -29.69 24.66
N PHE A 351 23.45 -30.10 23.42
CA PHE A 351 23.23 -29.22 22.28
C PHE A 351 21.78 -29.32 21.83
N SER A 352 21.12 -28.18 21.63
CA SER A 352 19.73 -28.09 21.17
C SER A 352 19.57 -26.96 20.16
N VAL A 353 18.49 -26.99 19.38
CA VAL A 353 18.13 -25.87 18.49
C VAL A 353 17.37 -24.84 19.32
N GLU A 354 17.95 -23.65 19.48
CA GLU A 354 17.34 -22.56 20.24
C GLU A 354 16.42 -21.70 19.37
N ASP A 355 16.84 -21.45 18.13
CA ASP A 355 16.07 -20.68 17.16
C ASP A 355 16.29 -21.23 15.75
N SER A 356 15.33 -21.00 14.87
CA SER A 356 15.41 -21.38 13.46
C SER A 356 14.67 -20.35 12.61
N LYS A 357 15.25 -20.02 11.46
CA LYS A 357 14.72 -19.00 10.57
C LYS A 357 14.82 -19.42 9.11
N GLU A 358 13.71 -19.27 8.40
CA GLU A 358 13.65 -19.39 6.95
C GLU A 358 13.65 -17.99 6.32
N THR A 359 14.45 -17.79 5.28
CA THR A 359 14.41 -16.56 4.47
C THR A 359 14.23 -16.90 3.00
N TYR A 360 13.43 -16.08 2.32
CA TYR A 360 13.01 -16.32 0.95
C TYR A 360 13.50 -15.18 0.07
N PHE A 361 14.02 -15.52 -1.10
CA PHE A 361 14.55 -14.53 -2.03
C PHE A 361 14.08 -14.81 -3.45
N HIS A 362 13.82 -13.73 -4.16
CA HIS A 362 13.59 -13.74 -5.59
C HIS A 362 14.72 -13.00 -6.31
N LYS A 363 14.99 -13.42 -7.53
CA LYS A 363 15.78 -12.67 -8.49
C LYS A 363 14.93 -12.39 -9.71
N TYR A 364 15.00 -11.18 -10.24
CA TYR A 364 14.17 -10.75 -11.35
C TYR A 364 14.99 -10.33 -12.56
N MET A 365 14.36 -10.46 -13.72
CA MET A 365 14.72 -9.71 -14.91
C MET A 365 13.68 -8.61 -15.12
N LEU A 366 14.15 -7.37 -15.17
CA LEU A 366 13.33 -6.19 -15.40
C LEU A 366 13.51 -5.78 -16.85
N GLU A 367 12.40 -5.59 -17.55
CA GLU A 367 12.36 -4.90 -18.84
C GLU A 367 11.69 -3.55 -18.61
N GLU A 368 12.32 -2.46 -19.04
CA GLU A 368 11.81 -1.10 -18.96
C GLU A 368 12.06 -0.42 -20.32
N ASN A 369 11.01 -0.07 -21.06
CA ASN A 369 11.06 0.60 -22.37
C ASN A 369 11.93 -0.08 -23.47
N GLY A 370 12.15 -1.38 -23.35
CA GLY A 370 13.00 -2.20 -24.24
C GLY A 370 14.42 -2.39 -23.75
N GLU A 371 14.78 -1.83 -22.60
CA GLU A 371 16.05 -2.11 -21.93
C GLU A 371 15.84 -3.17 -20.85
N THR A 372 16.84 -4.02 -20.65
CA THR A 372 16.74 -5.15 -19.73
C THR A 372 17.86 -5.13 -18.72
N ARG A 373 17.53 -5.36 -17.45
CA ARG A 373 18.49 -5.51 -16.36
C ARG A 373 18.08 -6.63 -15.43
N GLU A 374 19.04 -7.18 -14.72
CA GLU A 374 18.78 -8.16 -13.67
C GLU A 374 18.90 -7.50 -12.31
N THR A 375 18.07 -7.92 -11.37
CA THR A 375 18.18 -7.49 -9.97
C THR A 375 19.21 -8.34 -9.25
N ASP A 376 19.69 -7.86 -8.11
CA ASP A 376 20.27 -8.74 -7.11
C ASP A 376 19.17 -9.59 -6.43
N TRP A 377 19.56 -10.41 -5.46
CA TRP A 377 18.61 -11.15 -4.64
C TRP A 377 17.80 -10.18 -3.76
N GLU A 378 16.49 -10.15 -3.98
CA GLU A 378 15.55 -9.37 -3.19
C GLU A 378 14.89 -10.32 -2.18
N GLN A 379 15.01 -10.01 -0.88
CA GLN A 379 14.29 -10.74 0.15
C GLN A 379 12.78 -10.47 0.00
N VAL A 380 11.97 -11.52 0.11
CA VAL A 380 10.51 -11.46 0.03
C VAL A 380 9.89 -12.17 1.22
N ASP A 381 8.63 -11.85 1.52
CA ASP A 381 7.87 -12.56 2.54
C ASP A 381 7.49 -13.96 2.06
N ALA A 382 7.38 -14.90 3.01
CA ALA A 382 7.03 -16.30 2.75
C ALA A 382 5.76 -16.45 1.89
N SER A 383 4.72 -15.68 2.21
CA SER A 383 3.45 -15.71 1.48
C SER A 383 3.59 -15.26 0.02
N PHE A 384 4.45 -14.29 -0.26
CA PHE A 384 4.72 -13.85 -1.63
C PHE A 384 5.56 -14.87 -2.39
N TYR A 385 6.56 -15.48 -1.73
CA TYR A 385 7.33 -16.57 -2.32
C TYR A 385 6.43 -17.75 -2.72
N ASP A 386 5.57 -18.20 -1.80
CA ASP A 386 4.64 -19.31 -1.99
C ASP A 386 3.65 -19.05 -3.13
N ALA A 387 3.08 -17.85 -3.18
CA ALA A 387 2.18 -17.44 -4.24
C ALA A 387 2.85 -17.46 -5.63
N ASN A 388 4.18 -17.35 -5.68
CA ASN A 388 4.95 -17.30 -6.92
C ASN A 388 5.71 -18.60 -7.27
N LEU A 389 5.62 -19.65 -6.44
CA LEU A 389 6.29 -20.93 -6.67
C LEU A 389 6.00 -21.55 -8.04
N ALA A 390 4.79 -21.34 -8.57
CA ALA A 390 4.38 -21.86 -9.87
C ALA A 390 4.84 -20.98 -11.05
N PHE A 391 5.39 -19.79 -10.80
CA PHE A 391 5.58 -18.74 -11.80
C PHE A 391 7.05 -18.50 -12.17
N LEU A 392 7.96 -19.43 -11.89
CA LEU A 392 9.35 -19.31 -12.34
C LEU A 392 9.38 -19.17 -13.87
N GLY A 393 10.16 -18.19 -14.35
CA GLY A 393 10.25 -17.82 -15.75
C GLY A 393 9.08 -16.99 -16.30
N MET A 394 8.09 -16.65 -15.48
CA MET A 394 6.91 -15.88 -15.90
C MET A 394 7.07 -14.39 -15.62
N ALA A 395 6.36 -13.57 -16.38
CA ALA A 395 6.15 -12.17 -16.02
C ALA A 395 5.06 -12.11 -14.94
N ILE A 396 5.43 -11.68 -13.74
CA ILE A 396 4.54 -11.58 -12.56
C ILE A 396 3.98 -10.16 -12.37
N LEU A 397 4.52 -9.19 -13.10
CA LEU A 397 4.04 -7.82 -13.15
C LEU A 397 4.33 -7.26 -14.54
N VAL A 398 3.33 -6.67 -15.20
CA VAL A 398 3.49 -6.10 -16.55
C VAL A 398 2.64 -4.85 -16.72
N LYS A 399 3.23 -3.81 -17.28
CA LYS A 399 2.51 -2.63 -17.78
C LYS A 399 2.99 -2.29 -19.20
N PRO A 400 2.22 -2.64 -20.25
CA PRO A 400 2.52 -2.21 -21.62
C PRO A 400 2.25 -0.72 -21.83
N TYR A 401 2.78 -0.15 -22.92
CA TYR A 401 2.42 1.19 -23.37
C TYR A 401 0.91 1.30 -23.61
N GLY A 402 0.37 2.48 -23.34
CA GLY A 402 -1.06 2.75 -23.42
C GLY A 402 -1.86 2.21 -22.23
N VAL A 403 -1.22 1.59 -21.23
CA VAL A 403 -1.87 1.11 -20.01
C VAL A 403 -1.51 2.01 -18.82
N PHE A 404 -2.51 2.44 -18.07
CA PHE A 404 -2.30 3.21 -16.84
C PHE A 404 -1.81 2.32 -15.70
N GLU A 405 -1.19 2.94 -14.69
CA GLU A 405 -0.57 2.20 -13.58
C GLU A 405 -1.56 1.34 -12.78
N GLN A 406 -2.80 1.81 -12.59
CA GLN A 406 -3.82 1.03 -11.90
C GLN A 406 -4.33 -0.17 -12.71
N ASP A 407 -4.13 -0.16 -14.02
CA ASP A 407 -4.56 -1.20 -14.96
C ASP A 407 -3.42 -2.17 -15.31
N ARG A 408 -2.27 -2.06 -14.62
CA ARG A 408 -1.16 -3.00 -14.80
C ARG A 408 -1.59 -4.42 -14.49
N LEU A 409 -1.02 -5.38 -15.19
CA LEU A 409 -1.31 -6.79 -15.02
C LEU A 409 -0.42 -7.36 -13.92
N THR A 410 -1.03 -7.98 -12.93
CA THR A 410 -0.35 -8.65 -11.81
C THR A 410 -0.48 -10.17 -11.85
N GLN A 411 -1.29 -10.69 -12.78
CA GLN A 411 -1.45 -12.13 -12.98
C GLN A 411 -0.31 -12.66 -13.85
N ALA A 412 0.32 -13.74 -13.40
CA ALA A 412 1.47 -14.30 -14.09
C ALA A 412 1.14 -14.77 -15.51
N ALA A 413 1.90 -14.31 -16.49
CA ALA A 413 1.75 -14.68 -17.89
C ALA A 413 3.13 -14.90 -18.54
N PRO A 414 3.19 -15.56 -19.71
CA PRO A 414 4.45 -15.75 -20.41
C PRO A 414 5.07 -14.37 -20.75
N PRO A 415 6.38 -14.17 -20.55
CA PRO A 415 7.00 -12.88 -20.78
C PRO A 415 6.79 -12.36 -22.21
N GLY A 416 6.35 -11.12 -22.36
CA GLY A 416 6.01 -10.55 -23.66
C GLY A 416 4.55 -10.78 -24.07
N MET A 417 3.82 -11.76 -23.52
CA MET A 417 2.43 -12.05 -23.93
C MET A 417 1.51 -10.82 -23.88
N ALA A 418 1.68 -9.97 -22.84
CA ALA A 418 0.88 -8.76 -22.66
C ALA A 418 1.17 -7.63 -23.64
N TYR A 419 2.27 -7.71 -24.38
CA TYR A 419 2.70 -6.73 -25.38
C TYR A 419 2.25 -7.11 -26.79
N VAL A 420 1.92 -8.39 -27.01
CA VAL A 420 1.45 -8.90 -28.30
C VAL A 420 0.14 -8.20 -28.68
N GLY A 421 0.04 -7.80 -29.95
CA GLY A 421 -1.10 -7.04 -30.47
C GLY A 421 -0.93 -5.51 -30.39
N ASN A 422 0.04 -5.01 -29.65
CA ASN A 422 0.36 -3.58 -29.61
C ASN A 422 1.48 -3.26 -30.62
N SER A 423 1.17 -2.41 -31.60
CA SER A 423 2.06 -2.06 -32.73
C SER A 423 3.37 -1.38 -32.30
N LYS A 424 3.46 -0.83 -31.09
CA LYS A 424 4.70 -0.25 -30.57
C LYS A 424 5.78 -1.30 -30.26
N TYR A 425 5.41 -2.59 -30.25
CA TYR A 425 6.31 -3.70 -29.89
C TYR A 425 6.61 -4.65 -31.04
N GLY A 426 5.82 -4.65 -32.10
CA GLY A 426 5.92 -5.62 -33.18
C GLY A 426 4.69 -5.68 -34.07
N GLU A 427 4.61 -6.75 -34.85
CA GLU A 427 3.53 -6.97 -35.81
C GLU A 427 3.20 -8.46 -35.99
N TRP A 428 1.98 -8.76 -36.46
CA TRP A 428 1.60 -10.11 -36.86
C TRP A 428 2.17 -10.43 -38.24
N LYS A 429 2.95 -11.51 -38.34
CA LYS A 429 3.44 -12.07 -39.62
C LYS A 429 2.81 -13.42 -39.90
N LYS A 430 2.78 -13.80 -41.17
CA LYS A 430 2.37 -15.13 -41.63
C LYS A 430 3.60 -15.93 -42.01
N ASP A 431 3.62 -17.21 -41.65
CA ASP A 431 4.60 -18.15 -42.19
C ASP A 431 4.14 -18.74 -43.54
N ASN A 432 5.01 -19.54 -44.16
CA ASN A 432 4.76 -20.21 -45.45
C ASN A 432 3.58 -21.21 -45.40
N THR A 433 3.10 -21.57 -44.21
CA THR A 433 1.95 -22.45 -44.00
C THR A 433 0.66 -21.68 -43.67
N GLY A 434 0.71 -20.35 -43.69
CA GLY A 434 -0.43 -19.47 -43.41
C GLY A 434 -0.69 -19.20 -41.92
N ASN A 435 0.12 -19.77 -41.02
CA ASN A 435 -0.05 -19.55 -39.59
C ASN A 435 0.47 -18.16 -39.19
N GLN A 436 -0.28 -17.48 -38.31
CA GLN A 436 0.10 -16.15 -37.81
C GLN A 436 0.89 -16.21 -36.50
N PHE A 437 2.01 -15.50 -36.48
CA PHE A 437 2.87 -15.37 -35.32
C PHE A 437 3.29 -13.91 -35.08
N TRP A 438 3.54 -13.55 -33.82
CA TRP A 438 3.99 -12.21 -33.47
C TRP A 438 5.50 -12.05 -33.71
N SER A 439 5.88 -11.02 -34.46
CA SER A 439 7.25 -10.64 -34.75
C SER A 439 7.62 -9.39 -33.95
N TRP A 440 8.62 -9.48 -33.07
CA TRP A 440 9.09 -8.36 -32.26
C TRP A 440 9.94 -7.36 -33.05
N TYR A 441 9.86 -6.09 -32.67
CA TYR A 441 10.92 -5.13 -33.00
C TYR A 441 12.19 -5.44 -32.21
N GLY A 442 13.34 -5.07 -32.77
CA GLY A 442 14.66 -5.53 -32.30
C GLY A 442 14.88 -5.44 -30.79
N LYS A 443 14.58 -4.28 -30.17
CA LYS A 443 14.75 -4.09 -28.72
C LYS A 443 13.85 -4.98 -27.84
N TYR A 444 12.78 -5.55 -28.40
CA TYR A 444 11.89 -6.47 -27.68
C TYR A 444 12.10 -7.95 -28.08
N ALA A 445 13.06 -8.23 -28.96
CA ALA A 445 13.37 -9.59 -29.40
C ALA A 445 13.82 -10.50 -28.23
N MET A 446 14.28 -9.92 -27.11
CA MET A 446 14.60 -10.64 -25.89
C MET A 446 13.45 -11.55 -25.42
N PHE A 447 12.19 -11.13 -25.57
CA PHE A 447 11.04 -11.95 -25.16
C PHE A 447 11.00 -13.31 -25.88
N SER A 448 11.50 -13.38 -27.11
CA SER A 448 11.63 -14.64 -27.85
C SER A 448 12.83 -15.48 -27.43
N MET A 449 13.83 -14.90 -26.79
CA MET A 449 15.12 -15.53 -26.45
C MET A 449 15.22 -15.98 -24.98
N LEU A 450 14.33 -15.51 -24.11
CA LEU A 450 14.37 -15.75 -22.65
C LEU A 450 14.56 -17.20 -22.23
N PHE A 451 14.03 -18.15 -23.00
CA PHE A 451 14.05 -19.57 -22.66
C PHE A 451 15.12 -20.38 -23.40
N ASN A 452 16.01 -19.73 -24.17
CA ASN A 452 17.18 -20.34 -24.84
C ASN A 452 16.87 -21.47 -25.85
N MET A 453 15.61 -21.67 -26.21
CA MET A 453 15.21 -22.44 -27.38
C MET A 453 14.92 -21.46 -28.51
N ARG A 454 15.07 -21.90 -29.77
CA ARG A 454 14.75 -21.15 -31.00
C ARG A 454 13.62 -20.12 -30.79
N PRO A 455 13.68 -18.92 -31.40
CA PRO A 455 12.76 -17.82 -31.12
C PRO A 455 11.33 -18.29 -30.87
N SER A 456 10.89 -18.24 -29.62
CA SER A 456 9.53 -18.69 -29.27
C SER A 456 8.56 -17.61 -29.68
N TYR A 457 7.82 -17.83 -30.77
CA TYR A 457 6.80 -16.90 -31.21
C TYR A 457 5.46 -17.15 -30.52
N TYR A 458 4.71 -16.07 -30.29
CA TYR A 458 3.32 -16.14 -29.86
C TYR A 458 2.44 -16.30 -31.09
N SER A 459 1.76 -17.45 -31.22
CA SER A 459 0.74 -17.66 -32.24
C SER A 459 -0.51 -16.82 -31.94
N ARG A 460 -1.26 -16.43 -32.98
CA ARG A 460 -2.52 -15.69 -32.82
C ARG A 460 -3.52 -16.40 -31.92
N ASN A 461 -3.65 -17.73 -32.05
CA ASN A 461 -4.59 -18.53 -31.25
C ASN A 461 -4.22 -18.52 -29.76
N SER A 462 -2.95 -18.75 -29.42
CA SER A 462 -2.50 -18.69 -28.02
C SER A 462 -2.71 -17.30 -27.41
N TRP A 463 -2.49 -16.24 -28.18
CA TRP A 463 -2.73 -14.87 -27.71
C TRP A 463 -4.23 -14.61 -27.50
N ASN A 464 -5.08 -14.96 -28.45
CA ASN A 464 -6.55 -14.82 -28.33
C ASN A 464 -7.07 -15.57 -27.07
N ASN A 465 -6.60 -16.80 -26.85
CA ASN A 465 -7.00 -17.60 -25.69
C ASN A 465 -6.64 -16.89 -24.36
N TRP A 466 -5.42 -16.37 -24.25
CA TRP A 466 -4.99 -15.61 -23.09
C TRP A 466 -5.79 -14.31 -22.93
N ASN A 467 -5.90 -13.53 -24.00
CA ASN A 467 -6.54 -12.22 -24.01
C ASN A 467 -8.00 -12.30 -23.57
N ASN A 468 -8.73 -13.32 -24.03
CA ASN A 468 -10.17 -13.45 -23.78
C ASN A 468 -10.48 -14.10 -22.43
N GLY A 469 -9.66 -15.04 -21.95
CA GLY A 469 -9.99 -15.87 -20.78
C GLY A 469 -9.15 -15.63 -19.52
N TYR A 470 -8.00 -14.95 -19.64
CA TYR A 470 -6.98 -14.93 -18.58
C TYR A 470 -6.48 -13.52 -18.25
N ARG A 471 -6.39 -12.64 -19.25
CA ARG A 471 -5.88 -11.27 -19.08
C ARG A 471 -6.66 -10.55 -17.97
N GLY A 472 -5.93 -10.14 -16.92
CA GLY A 472 -6.49 -9.42 -15.77
C GLY A 472 -7.29 -10.26 -14.78
N SER A 473 -7.40 -11.58 -14.95
CA SER A 473 -8.23 -12.43 -14.07
C SER A 473 -7.46 -13.57 -13.41
N ARG A 474 -6.65 -14.32 -14.16
CA ARG A 474 -5.92 -15.49 -13.63
C ARG A 474 -4.61 -15.75 -14.37
N PRO A 475 -3.64 -16.44 -13.74
CA PRO A 475 -2.39 -16.81 -14.40
C PRO A 475 -2.60 -17.68 -15.65
N TYR A 476 -1.73 -17.53 -16.65
CA TYR A 476 -1.79 -18.30 -17.90
C TYR A 476 -0.50 -19.05 -18.18
N PHE A 477 -0.57 -20.38 -18.15
CA PHE A 477 0.57 -21.25 -18.39
C PHE A 477 0.71 -21.73 -19.84
N GLY A 478 -0.30 -21.44 -20.68
CA GLY A 478 -0.41 -22.04 -22.02
C GLY A 478 -0.48 -23.57 -22.00
N LYS A 479 -0.73 -24.17 -23.17
CA LYS A 479 -0.73 -25.62 -23.36
C LYS A 479 0.10 -26.00 -24.57
N THR A 480 0.81 -27.11 -24.49
CA THR A 480 1.44 -27.76 -25.65
C THR A 480 0.39 -28.49 -26.48
N GLN A 481 0.76 -28.99 -27.67
CA GLN A 481 -0.13 -29.84 -28.48
C GLN A 481 -0.60 -31.10 -27.73
N LYS A 482 0.21 -31.59 -26.78
CA LYS A 482 -0.10 -32.76 -25.94
C LYS A 482 -0.89 -32.39 -24.67
N GLY A 483 -1.34 -31.14 -24.54
CA GLY A 483 -2.14 -30.66 -23.40
C GLY A 483 -1.35 -30.31 -22.14
N SER A 484 -0.04 -30.56 -22.08
CA SER A 484 0.80 -30.21 -20.93
C SER A 484 1.04 -28.71 -20.80
N GLN A 485 1.33 -28.22 -19.59
CA GLN A 485 1.68 -26.81 -19.36
C GLN A 485 2.93 -26.42 -20.15
N LYS A 486 2.86 -25.30 -20.86
CA LYS A 486 3.98 -24.81 -21.68
C LYS A 486 4.96 -23.95 -20.88
N TYR A 487 4.44 -23.04 -20.07
CA TYR A 487 5.18 -22.06 -19.28
C TYR A 487 5.00 -22.26 -17.76
N GLY A 488 5.75 -21.51 -16.96
CA GLY A 488 5.78 -21.62 -15.49
C GLY A 488 6.71 -22.72 -14.98
N THR A 489 6.78 -22.87 -13.65
CA THR A 489 7.71 -23.78 -12.95
C THR A 489 7.61 -25.23 -13.44
N SER A 490 6.40 -25.70 -13.70
CA SER A 490 6.14 -27.06 -14.21
C SER A 490 6.13 -27.16 -15.74
N GLY A 491 6.30 -26.04 -16.44
CA GLY A 491 6.16 -25.92 -17.88
C GLY A 491 7.29 -26.57 -18.67
N THR A 492 6.96 -27.11 -19.84
CA THR A 492 7.94 -27.79 -20.71
C THR A 492 9.07 -26.87 -21.17
N VAL A 493 8.77 -25.60 -21.45
CA VAL A 493 9.76 -24.61 -21.93
C VAL A 493 10.82 -24.34 -20.86
N LEU A 494 10.41 -24.24 -19.59
CA LEU A 494 11.34 -24.01 -18.49
C LEU A 494 12.21 -25.24 -18.22
N LYS A 495 11.60 -26.43 -18.22
CA LYS A 495 12.29 -27.71 -18.02
C LYS A 495 13.37 -27.99 -19.08
N GLN A 496 13.19 -27.46 -20.29
CA GLN A 496 14.13 -27.62 -21.40
C GLN A 496 15.17 -26.50 -21.49
N SER A 497 15.05 -25.43 -20.68
CA SER A 497 15.93 -24.27 -20.77
C SER A 497 17.19 -24.42 -19.91
N PRO A 498 18.40 -24.45 -20.50
CA PRO A 498 19.66 -24.56 -19.73
C PRO A 498 19.83 -23.46 -18.69
N LYS A 499 19.36 -22.24 -19.00
CA LYS A 499 19.42 -21.07 -18.10
C LYS A 499 18.62 -21.29 -16.82
N PHE A 500 17.45 -21.93 -16.91
CA PHE A 500 16.63 -22.22 -15.73
C PHE A 500 17.02 -23.53 -15.04
N GLN A 501 17.54 -24.52 -15.77
CA GLN A 501 18.08 -25.75 -15.15
C GLN A 501 19.30 -25.47 -14.25
N SER A 502 20.05 -24.40 -14.52
CA SER A 502 21.20 -23.96 -13.72
C SER A 502 20.87 -22.99 -12.59
N SER A 503 19.59 -22.63 -12.44
CA SER A 503 19.10 -21.72 -11.38
C SER A 503 19.24 -22.32 -9.98
N ASN A 504 19.21 -21.47 -8.96
CA ASN A 504 19.29 -21.93 -7.56
C ASN A 504 18.05 -22.75 -7.21
N PHE A 505 16.88 -22.30 -7.65
CA PHE A 505 15.63 -23.03 -7.48
C PHE A 505 15.67 -24.44 -8.09
N ALA A 506 16.28 -24.59 -9.27
CA ALA A 506 16.42 -25.89 -9.90
C ALA A 506 17.41 -26.80 -9.15
N LYS A 507 18.56 -26.23 -8.72
CA LYS A 507 19.60 -26.95 -7.97
C LYS A 507 19.13 -27.43 -6.60
N SER A 508 18.24 -26.69 -5.94
CA SER A 508 17.61 -27.11 -4.68
C SER A 508 16.51 -28.16 -4.86
N GLY A 509 16.21 -28.57 -6.10
CA GLY A 509 15.19 -29.57 -6.40
C GLY A 509 13.79 -29.01 -6.63
N GLY A 510 13.61 -27.69 -6.66
CA GLY A 510 12.31 -27.03 -6.84
C GLY A 510 11.59 -27.33 -8.16
N LEU A 511 12.29 -27.90 -9.17
CA LEU A 511 11.70 -28.36 -10.43
C LEU A 511 11.22 -29.82 -10.41
N LYS A 512 11.56 -30.60 -9.38
CA LYS A 512 11.06 -31.96 -9.20
C LYS A 512 9.65 -31.89 -8.60
N SER A 513 8.72 -32.71 -9.09
CA SER A 513 7.35 -32.75 -8.60
C SER A 513 7.32 -33.05 -7.11
N GLN A 514 6.93 -32.05 -6.31
CA GLN A 514 6.60 -32.08 -4.88
C GLN A 514 7.44 -33.03 -4.01
N ALA A 515 8.42 -32.47 -3.31
CA ALA A 515 8.60 -32.82 -1.90
C ALA A 515 7.94 -31.71 -1.09
N SER A 516 7.01 -32.10 -0.22
CA SER A 516 6.38 -31.23 0.77
C SER A 516 7.45 -30.40 1.45
N SER A 517 7.36 -29.09 1.31
CA SER A 517 8.14 -28.17 2.12
C SER A 517 8.00 -28.55 3.58
N VAL A 518 9.10 -28.50 4.33
CA VAL A 518 9.15 -28.61 5.80
C VAL A 518 8.42 -27.43 6.51
N ARG A 519 7.58 -26.69 5.75
CA ARG A 519 6.78 -25.54 6.18
C ARG A 519 5.80 -25.97 7.28
N GLY A 520 6.15 -25.64 8.51
CA GLY A 520 5.34 -25.89 9.71
C GLY A 520 6.16 -26.26 10.96
N ALA A 521 7.41 -26.69 10.78
CA ALA A 521 8.23 -27.19 11.90
C ALA A 521 8.69 -26.10 12.89
N GLY A 522 8.69 -24.82 12.48
CA GLY A 522 9.17 -23.71 13.31
C GLY A 522 8.18 -23.10 14.31
N ALA A 523 6.89 -23.46 14.28
CA ALA A 523 5.87 -22.76 15.08
C ALA A 523 5.86 -23.14 16.58
N ASN A 524 6.52 -24.24 16.97
CA ASN A 524 6.51 -24.78 18.34
C ASN A 524 7.92 -25.06 18.89
N LEU A 525 8.91 -24.20 18.60
CA LEU A 525 10.21 -24.30 19.25
C LEU A 525 10.05 -23.95 20.75
N ARG A 526 10.25 -24.98 21.59
CA ARG A 526 10.16 -24.88 23.04
C ARG A 526 11.36 -24.07 23.54
N GLY A 527 11.12 -22.86 24.01
CA GLY A 527 12.10 -21.96 24.63
C GLY A 527 12.60 -22.44 26.01
N GLY A 528 13.09 -23.66 26.07
CA GLY A 528 13.70 -24.25 27.24
C GLY A 528 14.41 -25.53 26.82
N GLY A 529 15.74 -25.49 26.80
CA GLY A 529 16.54 -26.70 26.63
C GLY A 529 16.09 -27.79 27.60
N PRO A 530 16.30 -29.07 27.28
CA PRO A 530 15.96 -30.14 28.20
C PRO A 530 16.65 -29.87 29.53
N LYS A 531 15.88 -29.55 30.57
CA LYS A 531 16.39 -29.57 31.94
C LYS A 531 16.93 -30.97 32.14
N SER A 532 18.25 -31.09 32.22
CA SER A 532 18.93 -32.37 32.39
C SER A 532 18.18 -33.17 33.46
N LYS A 533 17.64 -34.32 33.06
CA LYS A 533 17.15 -35.36 33.98
C LYS A 533 18.28 -36.30 34.41
N GLY A 534 19.53 -35.98 34.08
CA GLY A 534 20.71 -36.52 34.74
C GLY A 534 21.19 -35.51 35.78
N LYS A 535 21.30 -35.96 37.03
CA LYS A 535 22.30 -35.34 37.91
C LYS A 535 23.66 -35.73 37.39
#